data_AF-A0A845TTB7-F1
#
_entry.id   AF-A0A845TTB7-F1
#
_cell.length_a   1.000
_cell.length_b   1.000
_cell.length_c   1.000
_cell.angle_alpha   90.00
_cell.angle_beta   90.00
_cell.angle_gamma   90.00
#
_symmetry.space_group_name_H-M   'P 1'
#
loop_
_entity.id
_entity.type
_entity.pdbx_description
1 polymer ?
#
loop_
_entity_poly.entity_id
_entity_poly.type
_entity_poly.pdbx_seq_one_letter_code
_entity_poly.pdbx_strand_id
1 'polypeptide(L)'
;MDYPITQPSLDLYLNKFTDGVPGLRPASVIPSITMNALVDEILAVIVAGGIVPAEATLTQLRDAISAIGFGAVRATAVTTVLTTADLGRLIKITATGTTMTFPAIASCPAGTVLSFASEFAVGTVTLQGNAAELLTNPIGATANTFTLHAGESIQYVSNGASWDPIGATNNPSSIYALDTVNDIPAWRQTA
;
A
#
# COMPACT_ATOMS: atom_id res chain seq x y z
N MET A 1 1.47 2.09 23.91
CA MET A 1 1.75 2.69 25.24
C MET A 1 0.65 2.40 26.26
N ASP A 2 0.98 1.90 27.46
CA ASP A 2 0.05 1.90 28.61
C ASP A 2 -0.06 3.34 29.13
N TYR A 3 -1.27 3.87 29.21
CA TYR A 3 -1.47 5.23 29.69
C TYR A 3 -1.29 5.23 31.20
N PRO A 4 -0.47 6.12 31.80
CA PRO A 4 -0.15 6.00 33.22
C PRO A 4 -1.39 6.29 34.08
N ILE A 5 -2.13 5.24 34.44
CA ILE A 5 -3.24 5.30 35.40
C ILE A 5 -2.73 5.44 36.84
N THR A 6 -1.44 5.17 37.06
CA THR A 6 -0.81 5.10 38.40
C THR A 6 0.47 5.92 38.56
N GLN A 7 0.93 6.71 37.57
CA GLN A 7 2.10 7.58 37.80
C GLN A 7 1.69 8.82 38.63
N PRO A 8 2.12 8.93 39.90
CA PRO A 8 1.63 9.97 40.79
C PRO A 8 2.20 11.37 40.49
N SER A 9 3.22 11.46 39.63
CA SER A 9 4.01 12.67 39.37
C SER A 9 3.68 13.37 38.05
N LEU A 10 2.57 13.01 37.41
CA LEU A 10 2.15 13.59 36.13
C LEU A 10 1.10 14.69 36.28
N ASP A 11 0.60 14.93 37.50
CA ASP A 11 -0.45 15.90 37.79
C ASP A 11 -1.66 15.77 36.84
N LEU A 12 -2.09 14.53 36.62
CA LEU A 12 -3.28 14.21 35.82
C LEU A 12 -4.55 14.59 36.58
N TYR A 13 -5.54 15.09 35.86
CA TYR A 13 -6.87 15.33 36.40
C TYR A 13 -7.90 14.49 35.65
N LEU A 14 -8.62 13.63 36.37
CA LEU A 14 -9.60 12.70 35.79
C LEU A 14 -9.01 11.87 34.63
N ASN A 15 -7.79 11.38 34.81
CA ASN A 15 -7.03 10.63 33.80
C ASN A 15 -6.71 11.43 32.51
N LYS A 16 -6.74 12.76 32.55
CA LYS A 16 -6.37 13.63 31.43
C LYS A 16 -5.32 14.65 31.83
N PHE A 17 -4.54 15.09 30.84
CA PHE A 17 -3.69 16.26 30.98
C PHE A 17 -4.54 17.51 31.25
N THR A 18 -4.03 18.41 32.09
CA THR A 18 -4.67 19.68 32.46
C THR A 18 -3.65 20.79 32.42
N ASP A 19 -4.05 21.98 31.97
CA ASP A 19 -3.21 23.19 32.03
C ASP A 19 -3.01 23.73 33.46
N GLY A 20 -3.55 23.01 34.46
CA GLY A 20 -3.63 23.47 35.84
C GLY A 20 -4.69 24.54 36.05
N VAL A 21 -4.90 24.88 37.31
CA VAL A 21 -5.68 26.04 37.74
C VAL A 21 -4.84 26.74 38.81
N PRO A 22 -4.39 27.99 38.59
CA PRO A 22 -3.55 28.70 39.56
C PRO A 22 -4.13 28.66 40.98
N GLY A 23 -3.31 28.22 41.94
CA GLY A 23 -3.69 28.12 43.36
C GLY A 23 -4.61 26.94 43.73
N LEU A 24 -5.09 26.16 42.76
CA LEU A 24 -5.95 24.99 43.01
C LEU A 24 -5.31 23.68 42.55
N ARG A 25 -4.66 23.66 41.39
CA ARG A 25 -4.06 22.45 40.81
C ARG A 25 -2.89 22.79 39.89
N PRO A 26 -1.75 22.08 39.97
CA PRO A 26 -0.65 22.23 39.03
C PRO A 26 -1.03 21.79 37.61
N ALA A 27 -0.29 22.28 36.61
CA ALA A 27 -0.38 21.79 35.24
C ALA A 27 0.26 20.40 35.13
N SER A 28 -0.23 19.58 34.21
CA SER A 28 0.31 18.24 34.02
C SER A 28 1.75 18.26 33.50
N VAL A 29 2.56 17.35 34.02
CA VAL A 29 3.95 17.14 33.59
C VAL A 29 3.98 16.01 32.57
N ILE A 30 4.63 16.26 31.42
CA ILE A 30 4.88 15.23 30.40
C ILE A 30 6.37 14.86 30.47
N PRO A 31 6.73 13.66 30.97
CA PRO A 31 8.11 13.20 31.01
C PRO A 31 8.68 13.02 29.61
N SER A 32 9.99 13.26 29.46
CA SER A 32 10.70 13.00 28.20
C SER A 32 10.58 11.55 27.76
N ILE A 33 10.56 10.58 28.68
CA ILE A 33 10.34 9.16 28.36
C ILE A 33 9.00 8.95 27.64
N THR A 34 7.93 9.63 28.06
CA THR A 34 6.62 9.51 27.44
C THR A 34 6.59 10.18 26.08
N MET A 35 7.13 11.41 25.97
CA MET A 35 7.14 12.13 24.69
C MET A 35 8.04 11.47 23.65
N ASN A 36 9.22 10.98 24.05
CA ASN A 36 10.13 10.26 23.17
C ASN A 36 9.49 8.95 22.69
N ALA A 37 8.83 8.19 23.57
CA ALA A 37 8.13 6.96 23.16
C ALA A 37 7.01 7.24 22.13
N LEU A 38 6.26 8.34 22.29
CA LEU A 38 5.26 8.76 21.28
C LEU A 38 5.91 9.14 19.95
N VAL A 39 7.05 9.85 20.00
CA VAL A 39 7.81 10.20 18.80
C VAL A 39 8.35 8.94 18.12
N ASP A 40 8.88 7.99 18.87
CA ASP A 40 9.37 6.71 18.35
C ASP A 40 8.25 5.88 17.70
N GLU A 41 7.04 5.84 18.29
CA GLU A 41 5.87 5.21 17.67
C GLU A 41 5.49 5.90 16.35
N ILE A 42 5.48 7.24 16.31
CA ILE A 42 5.20 8.00 15.08
C ILE A 42 6.26 7.73 14.01
N LEU A 43 7.54 7.72 14.38
CA LEU A 43 8.64 7.40 13.47
C LEU A 43 8.53 5.97 12.95
N ALA A 44 8.16 5.01 13.79
CA ALA A 44 7.92 3.63 13.38
C ALA A 44 6.78 3.52 12.35
N VAL A 45 5.69 4.27 12.53
CA VAL A 45 4.61 4.33 11.53
C VAL A 45 5.10 4.97 10.23
N ILE A 46 5.84 6.07 10.31
CA ILE A 46 6.42 6.75 9.15
C ILE A 46 7.32 5.80 8.33
N VAL A 47 8.18 5.04 9.02
CA VAL A 47 9.06 4.02 8.41
C VAL A 47 8.28 2.79 7.93
N ALA A 48 7.17 2.42 8.57
CA ALA A 48 6.31 1.33 8.09
C ALA A 48 5.56 1.70 6.80
N GLY A 49 5.18 2.98 6.65
CA GLY A 49 4.78 3.54 5.36
C GLY A 49 5.97 3.90 4.45
N GLY A 50 7.19 3.48 4.84
CA GLY A 50 8.58 3.79 4.40
C GLY A 50 8.85 5.14 3.78
N ILE A 51 8.27 6.13 4.40
CA ILE A 51 8.76 7.47 4.29
C ILE A 51 10.02 7.56 5.17
N VAL A 52 11.08 8.20 4.68
CA VAL A 52 12.24 8.56 5.51
C VAL A 52 11.84 9.77 6.36
N PRO A 53 11.88 9.70 7.71
CA PRO A 53 11.50 10.82 8.56
C PRO A 53 12.30 12.09 8.28
N ALA A 54 11.61 13.23 8.27
CA ALA A 54 12.20 14.54 7.97
C ALA A 54 11.49 15.61 8.80
N GLU A 55 12.24 16.29 9.68
CA GLU A 55 11.68 17.25 10.64
C GLU A 55 10.93 18.43 9.99
N ALA A 56 11.30 18.79 8.75
CA ALA A 56 10.63 19.84 7.99
C ALA A 56 9.25 19.44 7.43
N THR A 57 8.91 18.16 7.45
CA THR A 57 7.70 17.62 6.80
C THR A 57 6.69 17.18 7.85
N LEU A 58 5.65 17.99 8.06
CA LEU A 58 4.63 17.74 9.09
C LEU A 58 3.48 16.82 8.63
N THR A 59 3.57 16.25 7.43
CA THR A 59 2.52 15.39 6.86
C THR A 59 2.85 13.90 6.84
N GLN A 60 4.06 13.52 7.27
CA GLN A 60 4.59 12.18 7.07
C GLN A 60 3.75 11.09 7.73
N LEU A 61 3.19 11.33 8.92
CA LEU A 61 2.35 10.35 9.61
C LEU A 61 1.07 10.04 8.81
N ARG A 62 0.42 11.07 8.27
CA ARG A 62 -0.78 10.90 7.43
C ARG A 62 -0.44 10.12 6.17
N ASP A 63 0.65 10.49 5.52
CA ASP A 63 1.07 9.88 4.26
C ASP A 63 1.45 8.41 4.46
N ALA A 64 2.10 8.08 5.59
CA ALA A 64 2.42 6.71 5.97
C ALA A 64 1.17 5.87 6.25
N ILE A 65 0.22 6.37 7.04
CA ILE A 65 -1.05 5.67 7.31
C ILE A 65 -1.83 5.45 6.01
N SER A 66 -1.84 6.44 5.11
CA SER A 66 -2.52 6.34 3.82
C SER A 66 -1.89 5.28 2.91
N ALA A 67 -0.61 4.95 3.09
CA ALA A 67 0.09 3.95 2.31
C ALA A 67 -0.11 2.51 2.83
N ILE A 68 -0.58 2.35 4.09
CA ILE A 68 -0.76 1.06 4.78
C ILE A 68 -2.17 0.45 4.53
N GLY A 69 -3.14 1.22 4.02
CA GLY A 69 -4.49 0.76 3.68
C GLY A 69 -5.09 1.46 2.46
N PHE A 70 -6.38 1.22 2.14
CA PHE A 70 -7.08 1.94 1.07
C PHE A 70 -7.33 3.42 1.45
N GLY A 71 -6.39 4.31 1.20
CA GLY A 71 -6.48 5.74 1.50
C GLY A 71 -7.36 6.53 0.52
N ALA A 72 -7.51 6.07 -0.73
CA ALA A 72 -8.34 6.72 -1.75
C ALA A 72 -8.64 5.79 -2.95
N VAL A 73 -9.53 6.25 -3.84
CA VAL A 73 -9.81 5.61 -5.13
C VAL A 73 -9.33 6.51 -6.27
N ARG A 74 -8.62 5.93 -7.25
CA ARG A 74 -8.21 6.60 -8.49
C ARG A 74 -8.77 5.83 -9.67
N ALA A 75 -9.60 6.46 -10.49
CA ALA A 75 -10.05 5.90 -11.75
C ALA A 75 -9.15 6.35 -12.90
N THR A 76 -8.82 5.43 -13.81
CA THR A 76 -8.03 5.72 -15.01
C THR A 76 -8.53 4.94 -16.22
N ALA A 77 -8.54 5.59 -17.38
CA ALA A 77 -8.93 5.02 -18.67
C ALA A 77 -7.77 5.03 -19.68
N VAL A 78 -6.56 5.37 -19.24
CA VAL A 78 -5.38 5.55 -20.10
C VAL A 78 -4.16 4.87 -19.48
N THR A 79 -3.23 4.44 -20.33
CA THR A 79 -1.92 3.95 -19.90
C THR A 79 -1.26 4.95 -18.96
N THR A 80 -0.84 4.48 -17.79
CA THR A 80 -0.35 5.32 -16.70
C THR A 80 0.90 4.72 -16.08
N VAL A 81 1.90 5.56 -15.84
CA VAL A 81 2.98 5.26 -14.88
C VAL A 81 2.57 5.75 -13.50
N LEU A 82 2.34 4.81 -12.59
CA LEU A 82 1.98 5.09 -11.21
C LEU A 82 3.18 5.58 -10.42
N THR A 83 2.92 6.37 -9.38
CA THR A 83 3.95 6.93 -8.51
C THR A 83 3.78 6.46 -7.08
N THR A 84 4.72 6.79 -6.21
CA THR A 84 4.60 6.52 -4.76
C THR A 84 3.37 7.19 -4.14
N ALA A 85 2.81 8.22 -4.79
CA ALA A 85 1.56 8.82 -4.35
C ALA A 85 0.36 7.87 -4.49
N ASP A 86 0.42 6.88 -5.38
CA ASP A 86 -0.67 5.93 -5.63
C ASP A 86 -0.67 4.72 -4.69
N LEU A 87 0.35 4.60 -3.84
CA LEU A 87 0.40 3.58 -2.80
C LEU A 87 -0.78 3.74 -1.84
N GLY A 88 -1.36 2.60 -1.44
CA GLY A 88 -2.58 2.54 -0.65
C GLY A 88 -3.84 2.99 -1.40
N ARG A 89 -3.82 3.16 -2.72
CA ARG A 89 -5.06 3.46 -3.48
C ARG A 89 -5.63 2.23 -4.15
N LEU A 90 -6.95 2.24 -4.32
CA LEU A 90 -7.61 1.40 -5.32
C LEU A 90 -7.52 2.08 -6.68
N ILE A 91 -6.85 1.44 -7.63
CA ILE A 91 -6.75 1.85 -9.02
C ILE A 91 -7.85 1.15 -9.82
N LYS A 92 -8.91 1.90 -10.14
CA LYS A 92 -10.00 1.45 -11.01
C LYS A 92 -9.61 1.69 -12.46
N ILE A 93 -9.43 0.64 -13.23
CA ILE A 93 -9.14 0.71 -14.65
C ILE A 93 -10.47 0.60 -15.40
N THR A 94 -10.84 1.62 -16.16
CA THR A 94 -12.14 1.69 -16.85
C THR A 94 -12.03 1.53 -18.37
N ALA A 95 -10.84 1.21 -18.89
CA ALA A 95 -10.59 0.96 -20.31
C ALA A 95 -9.66 -0.24 -20.51
N THR A 96 -9.99 -1.04 -21.53
CA THR A 96 -9.20 -2.19 -21.99
C THR A 96 -7.98 -1.75 -22.82
N GLY A 97 -6.97 -2.61 -22.95
CA GLY A 97 -5.78 -2.38 -23.76
C GLY A 97 -4.82 -1.33 -23.19
N THR A 98 -4.98 -0.99 -21.90
CA THR A 98 -4.12 -0.04 -21.20
C THR A 98 -3.03 -0.76 -20.41
N THR A 99 -1.97 -0.02 -20.09
CA THR A 99 -0.88 -0.51 -19.22
C THR A 99 -0.79 0.34 -17.96
N MET A 100 -0.77 -0.31 -16.81
CA MET A 100 -0.49 0.30 -15.51
C MET A 100 0.93 -0.08 -15.10
N THR A 101 1.86 0.85 -15.28
CA THR A 101 3.26 0.66 -14.86
C THR A 101 3.38 1.03 -13.39
N PHE A 102 3.95 0.14 -12.58
CA PHE A 102 4.15 0.33 -11.16
C PHE A 102 5.21 1.43 -10.91
N PRO A 103 5.17 2.07 -9.73
CA PRO A 103 6.30 2.87 -9.27
C PRO A 103 7.55 2.00 -9.11
N ALA A 104 8.73 2.61 -9.22
CA ALA A 104 9.99 1.92 -8.99
C ALA A 104 10.03 1.35 -7.56
N ILE A 105 10.26 0.05 -7.44
CA ILE A 105 10.21 -0.67 -6.15
C ILE A 105 11.18 -0.08 -5.12
N ALA A 106 12.32 0.44 -5.57
CA ALA A 106 13.31 1.08 -4.70
C ALA A 106 12.79 2.36 -4.01
N SER A 107 11.74 2.99 -4.57
CA SER A 107 11.05 4.13 -3.98
C SER A 107 9.80 3.71 -3.17
N CYS A 108 9.47 2.43 -3.17
CA CYS A 108 8.27 1.87 -2.57
C CYS A 108 8.60 1.11 -1.29
N PRO A 109 8.20 1.66 -0.14
CA PRO A 109 8.39 1.00 1.15
C PRO A 109 7.85 -0.40 1.23
N ALA A 110 8.60 -1.27 1.91
CA ALA A 110 8.11 -2.60 2.25
C ALA A 110 6.82 -2.49 3.08
N GLY A 111 5.81 -3.29 2.71
CA GLY A 111 4.48 -3.27 3.32
C GLY A 111 3.46 -2.36 2.61
N THR A 112 3.88 -1.49 1.69
CA THR A 112 2.93 -0.66 0.93
C THR A 112 2.17 -1.46 -0.11
N VAL A 113 0.94 -1.04 -0.37
CA VAL A 113 -0.01 -1.79 -1.19
C VAL A 113 -0.35 -1.05 -2.48
N LEU A 114 -0.52 -1.80 -3.57
CA LEU A 114 -1.25 -1.35 -4.75
C LEU A 114 -2.39 -2.31 -5.06
N SER A 115 -3.58 -1.77 -5.24
CA SER A 115 -4.79 -2.55 -5.52
C SER A 115 -5.37 -2.15 -6.86
N PHE A 116 -5.74 -3.12 -7.67
CA PHE A 116 -6.25 -2.92 -9.02
C PHE A 116 -7.62 -3.57 -9.18
N ALA A 117 -8.51 -2.90 -9.89
CA ALA A 117 -9.79 -3.45 -10.32
C ALA A 117 -10.04 -3.09 -11.80
N SER A 118 -10.28 -4.12 -12.62
CA SER A 118 -10.62 -4.00 -14.03
C SER A 118 -12.13 -3.81 -14.19
N GLU A 119 -12.59 -2.57 -14.22
CA GLU A 119 -14.01 -2.22 -14.33
C GLU A 119 -14.41 -1.89 -15.76
N PHE A 120 -14.30 -2.88 -16.64
CA PHE A 120 -14.75 -2.81 -18.02
C PHE A 120 -15.37 -4.16 -18.43
N ALA A 121 -16.19 -4.15 -19.49
CA ALA A 121 -17.00 -5.30 -19.85
C ALA A 121 -16.21 -6.47 -20.46
N VAL A 122 -15.22 -6.19 -21.30
CA VAL A 122 -14.41 -7.20 -22.01
C VAL A 122 -12.99 -6.72 -22.28
N GLY A 123 -12.07 -7.66 -22.45
CA GLY A 123 -10.66 -7.41 -22.77
C GLY A 123 -9.75 -7.51 -21.54
N THR A 124 -8.59 -6.86 -21.61
CA THR A 124 -7.53 -7.00 -20.60
C THR A 124 -6.82 -5.67 -20.34
N VAL A 125 -6.18 -5.58 -19.18
CA VAL A 125 -5.22 -4.55 -18.82
C VAL A 125 -3.89 -5.21 -18.45
N THR A 126 -2.79 -4.58 -18.84
CA THR A 126 -1.45 -5.04 -18.48
C THR A 126 -0.99 -4.30 -17.23
N LEU A 127 -0.72 -5.04 -16.17
CA LEU A 127 0.03 -4.57 -15.01
C LEU A 127 1.52 -4.78 -15.31
N GLN A 128 2.35 -3.76 -15.13
CA GLN A 128 3.75 -3.81 -15.53
C GLN A 128 4.69 -3.31 -14.41
N GLY A 129 5.73 -4.07 -14.09
CA GLY A 129 6.82 -3.63 -13.21
C GLY A 129 7.63 -2.48 -13.83
N ASN A 130 8.18 -1.60 -12.99
CA ASN A 130 8.97 -0.48 -13.50
C ASN A 130 10.28 -0.98 -14.12
N ALA A 131 10.65 -0.48 -15.30
CA ALA A 131 11.88 -0.92 -15.98
C ALA A 131 12.01 -2.45 -16.07
N ALA A 132 13.03 -3.05 -15.44
CA ALA A 132 13.27 -4.49 -15.42
C ALA A 132 12.74 -5.19 -14.15
N GLU A 133 11.99 -4.48 -13.30
CA GLU A 133 11.41 -5.03 -12.08
C GLU A 133 10.36 -6.10 -12.41
N LEU A 134 10.26 -7.12 -11.57
CA LEU A 134 9.36 -8.24 -11.75
C LEU A 134 8.18 -8.17 -10.78
N LEU A 135 7.04 -8.62 -11.26
CA LEU A 135 5.83 -8.87 -10.49
C LEU A 135 5.73 -10.38 -10.24
N THR A 136 5.43 -10.77 -9.00
CA THR A 136 5.11 -12.16 -8.67
C THR A 136 3.62 -12.39 -8.98
N ASN A 137 3.27 -13.49 -9.65
CA ASN A 137 1.87 -13.86 -9.87
C ASN A 137 1.33 -14.71 -8.69
N PRO A 138 0.01 -14.93 -8.59
CA PRO A 138 -0.58 -15.66 -7.46
C PRO A 138 -0.13 -17.12 -7.29
N ILE A 139 0.60 -17.70 -8.26
CA ILE A 139 1.18 -19.05 -8.18
C ILE A 139 2.71 -19.05 -8.00
N GLY A 140 3.31 -17.87 -7.78
CA GLY A 140 4.74 -17.71 -7.48
C GLY A 140 5.68 -17.57 -8.69
N ALA A 141 5.15 -17.52 -9.92
CA ALA A 141 5.95 -17.21 -11.11
C ALA A 141 6.22 -15.69 -11.20
N THR A 142 7.36 -15.30 -11.74
CA THR A 142 7.75 -13.88 -11.84
C THR A 142 7.90 -13.45 -13.29
N ALA A 143 7.39 -12.26 -13.62
CA ALA A 143 7.54 -11.63 -14.92
C ALA A 143 7.41 -10.12 -14.80
N ASN A 144 7.90 -9.37 -15.80
CA ASN A 144 7.72 -7.92 -15.81
C ASN A 144 6.25 -7.52 -16.00
N THR A 145 5.42 -8.39 -16.55
CA THR A 145 4.01 -8.09 -16.82
C THR A 145 3.08 -9.14 -16.26
N PHE A 146 1.92 -8.69 -15.79
CA PHE A 146 0.79 -9.52 -15.41
C PHE A 146 -0.47 -9.03 -16.14
N THR A 147 -1.24 -9.95 -16.71
CA THR A 147 -2.47 -9.63 -17.43
C THR A 147 -3.68 -9.79 -16.52
N LEU A 148 -4.43 -8.71 -16.31
CA LEU A 148 -5.67 -8.71 -15.54
C LEU A 148 -6.85 -8.59 -16.52
N HIS A 149 -7.84 -9.47 -16.41
CA HIS A 149 -9.00 -9.49 -17.31
C HIS A 149 -10.13 -8.59 -16.80
N ALA A 150 -11.10 -8.35 -17.68
CA ALA A 150 -12.36 -7.69 -17.34
C ALA A 150 -13.01 -8.30 -16.09
N GLY A 151 -13.38 -7.45 -15.14
CA GLY A 151 -14.02 -7.84 -13.88
C GLY A 151 -13.09 -8.41 -12.81
N GLU A 152 -11.80 -8.60 -13.10
CA GLU A 152 -10.85 -9.11 -12.12
C GLU A 152 -10.27 -8.00 -11.25
N SER A 153 -9.81 -8.40 -10.07
CA SER A 153 -9.06 -7.54 -9.16
C SER A 153 -7.85 -8.30 -8.59
N ILE A 154 -6.79 -7.56 -8.31
CA ILE A 154 -5.57 -8.07 -7.69
C ILE A 154 -4.96 -7.00 -6.80
N GLN A 155 -4.37 -7.44 -5.70
CA GLN A 155 -3.66 -6.61 -4.75
C GLN A 155 -2.21 -7.10 -4.61
N TYR A 156 -1.29 -6.16 -4.70
CA TYR A 156 0.14 -6.35 -4.53
C TYR A 156 0.62 -5.64 -3.26
N VAL A 157 1.59 -6.25 -2.59
CA VAL A 157 2.38 -5.64 -1.52
C VAL A 157 3.83 -5.52 -1.98
N SER A 158 4.47 -4.38 -1.70
CA SER A 158 5.91 -4.25 -1.86
C SER A 158 6.60 -5.00 -0.72
N ASN A 159 7.61 -5.81 -1.02
CA ASN A 159 8.55 -6.31 -0.01
C ASN A 159 9.87 -5.52 0.04
N GLY A 160 9.94 -4.42 -0.72
CA GLY A 160 11.15 -3.59 -0.91
C GLY A 160 12.09 -4.06 -2.04
N ALA A 161 11.84 -5.21 -2.65
CA ALA A 161 12.63 -5.78 -3.76
C ALA A 161 11.76 -6.31 -4.92
N SER A 162 10.54 -6.76 -4.63
CA SER A 162 9.53 -7.21 -5.59
C SER A 162 8.11 -6.84 -5.13
N TRP A 163 7.16 -6.95 -6.06
CA TRP A 163 5.73 -6.85 -5.79
C TRP A 163 5.13 -8.24 -5.67
N ASP A 164 4.61 -8.57 -4.49
CA ASP A 164 4.03 -9.88 -4.19
C ASP A 164 2.51 -9.79 -4.06
N PRO A 165 1.75 -10.73 -4.65
CA PRO A 165 0.30 -10.69 -4.61
C PRO A 165 -0.23 -11.20 -3.26
N ILE A 166 -1.20 -10.50 -2.69
CA ILE A 166 -1.80 -10.83 -1.38
C ILE A 166 -3.32 -11.07 -1.44
N GLY A 167 -3.95 -10.81 -2.58
CA GLY A 167 -5.36 -11.11 -2.80
C GLY A 167 -5.73 -10.95 -4.27
N ALA A 168 -6.56 -11.85 -4.81
CA ALA A 168 -7.06 -11.80 -6.18
C ALA A 168 -8.45 -12.43 -6.28
N THR A 169 -9.32 -11.84 -7.10
CA THR A 169 -10.62 -12.42 -7.50
C THR A 169 -10.44 -13.07 -8.87
N ASN A 170 -9.95 -14.29 -8.87
CA ASN A 170 -9.45 -14.98 -10.06
C ASN A 170 -10.58 -15.65 -10.88
N ASN A 171 -10.59 -15.41 -12.20
CA ASN A 171 -11.03 -16.42 -13.17
C ASN A 171 -9.80 -17.33 -13.44
N PRO A 172 -9.89 -18.67 -13.34
CA PRO A 172 -8.73 -19.56 -13.49
C PRO A 172 -7.92 -19.34 -14.78
N SER A 173 -8.50 -18.77 -15.83
CA SER A 173 -7.83 -18.48 -17.11
C SER A 173 -6.78 -17.35 -17.05
N SER A 174 -6.82 -16.44 -16.07
CA SER A 174 -5.82 -15.37 -15.92
C SER A 174 -4.50 -15.81 -15.28
N ILE A 175 -4.54 -16.91 -14.52
CA ILE A 175 -3.37 -17.51 -13.86
C ILE A 175 -2.45 -18.20 -14.88
N TYR A 176 -3.01 -18.73 -15.97
CA TYR A 176 -2.28 -19.43 -17.03
C TYR A 176 -1.63 -18.49 -18.07
N ALA A 177 -1.89 -17.18 -18.02
CA ALA A 177 -1.37 -16.22 -19.01
C ALA A 177 0.14 -15.93 -18.91
N LEU A 178 0.86 -16.61 -18.01
CA LEU A 178 2.33 -16.64 -17.95
C LEU A 178 2.96 -17.78 -18.74
N ASP A 179 2.16 -18.64 -19.37
CA ASP A 179 2.62 -19.55 -20.40
C ASP A 179 2.38 -18.93 -21.79
N THR A 180 3.42 -18.25 -22.30
CA THR A 180 3.45 -17.89 -23.71
C THR A 180 3.61 -19.18 -24.52
N VAL A 181 2.54 -19.56 -25.23
CA VAL A 181 2.57 -20.52 -26.35
C VAL A 181 2.89 -21.95 -25.88
N ASN A 182 1.89 -22.80 -25.57
CA ASN A 182 1.82 -24.21 -26.05
C ASN A 182 0.66 -25.10 -25.54
N ASP A 183 -0.21 -24.69 -24.62
CA ASP A 183 -1.23 -25.61 -24.07
C ASP A 183 -2.52 -25.81 -24.90
N ILE A 184 -2.45 -25.66 -26.24
CA ILE A 184 -3.48 -26.22 -27.13
C ILE A 184 -2.93 -27.52 -27.71
N PRO A 185 -3.45 -28.70 -27.28
CA PRO A 185 -3.09 -29.96 -27.91
C PRO A 185 -3.30 -29.88 -29.42
N ALA A 186 -2.35 -30.41 -30.20
CA ALA A 186 -2.31 -30.31 -31.66
C ALA A 186 -3.61 -30.69 -32.40
N TRP A 187 -4.49 -31.46 -31.75
CA TRP A 187 -5.80 -31.86 -32.29
C TRP A 187 -6.87 -30.75 -32.29
N ARG A 188 -6.63 -29.59 -31.66
CA ARG A 188 -7.56 -28.44 -31.67
C ARG A 188 -7.17 -27.28 -32.60
N GLN A 189 -6.07 -27.37 -33.34
CA GLN A 189 -5.63 -26.28 -34.23
C GLN A 189 -6.14 -26.40 -35.68
N THR A 190 -7.04 -27.34 -35.98
CA THR A 190 -7.65 -27.44 -37.31
C THR A 190 -9.18 -27.58 -37.22
N ALA A 191 -9.85 -26.47 -37.47
CA ALA A 191 -11.16 -26.36 -38.13
C ALA A 191 -11.22 -25.01 -38.85
#